data_AF-A0A8J5F707-F1
#
_entry.id   AF-A0A8J5F707-F1
#
_cell.length_a   1.000
_cell.length_b   1.000
_cell.length_c   1.000
_cell.angle_alpha   90.00
_cell.angle_beta   90.00
_cell.angle_gamma   90.00
#
_symmetry.space_group_name_H-M   'P 1'
#
loop_
_entity.id
_entity.type
_entity.pdbx_description
1 polymer ?
#
loop_
_entity_poly.entity_id
_entity_poly.type
_entity_poly.pdbx_seq_one_letter_code
_entity_poly.pdbx_strand_id
1 'polypeptide(L)'
;MYGMGFDHSFGLWFMARWLKPDLMIESGAFKGHSTWVLRQAMPETWIISLSPRHPENVDWGSVLMKRGISDLSQVLVFFDDHQNELKRLKQALTAGFQHLILRITTILDLEIIIP
;
A
#
# COMPACT_ATOMS: atom_id res chain seq x y z
N MET A 1 -21.54 4.26 -4.88
CA MET A 1 -20.46 3.64 -4.08
C MET A 1 -19.67 2.77 -5.02
N TYR A 2 -18.53 3.24 -5.52
CA TYR A 2 -17.67 2.45 -6.41
C TYR A 2 -16.47 1.97 -5.58
N GLY A 3 -16.32 0.66 -5.45
CA GLY A 3 -15.11 0.03 -4.88
C GLY A 3 -14.09 -0.25 -5.99
N MET A 4 -13.02 -0.95 -5.64
CA MET A 4 -11.99 -1.36 -6.60
C MET A 4 -12.59 -2.20 -7.74
N GLY A 5 -12.39 -1.77 -8.99
CA GLY A 5 -12.71 -2.54 -10.18
C GLY A 5 -11.84 -3.79 -10.35
N PHE A 6 -12.17 -4.62 -11.33
CA PHE A 6 -11.40 -5.84 -11.63
C PHE A 6 -9.96 -5.52 -12.05
N ASP A 7 -9.78 -4.51 -12.90
CA ASP A 7 -8.50 -4.00 -13.37
C ASP A 7 -7.56 -3.61 -12.23
N HIS A 8 -8.02 -2.77 -11.31
CA HIS A 8 -7.24 -2.36 -10.15
C HIS A 8 -6.99 -3.54 -9.19
N SER A 9 -7.96 -4.44 -9.04
CA SER A 9 -7.81 -5.66 -8.22
C SER A 9 -6.74 -6.58 -8.80
N PHE A 10 -6.77 -6.81 -10.11
CA PHE A 10 -5.81 -7.64 -10.81
C PHE A 10 -4.42 -7.02 -10.80
N GLY A 11 -4.30 -5.72 -11.07
CA GLY A 11 -3.02 -5.00 -11.00
C GLY A 11 -2.39 -5.08 -9.62
N LEU A 12 -3.16 -4.83 -8.55
CA LEU A 12 -2.69 -4.96 -7.17
C LEU A 12 -2.23 -6.39 -6.86
N TRP A 13 -3.04 -7.39 -7.23
CA TRP A 13 -2.69 -8.79 -7.06
C TRP A 13 -1.39 -9.13 -7.81
N PHE A 14 -1.28 -8.74 -9.07
CA PHE A 14 -0.13 -9.02 -9.93
C PHE A 14 1.14 -8.41 -9.36
N MET A 15 1.11 -7.12 -8.99
CA MET A 15 2.27 -6.43 -8.44
C MET A 15 2.73 -7.04 -7.12
N ALA A 16 1.81 -7.44 -6.24
CA ALA A 16 2.16 -8.14 -5.00
C ALA A 16 2.84 -9.49 -5.27
N ARG A 17 2.35 -10.25 -6.27
CA ARG A 17 2.95 -11.53 -6.68
C ARG A 17 4.30 -11.35 -7.37
N TRP A 18 4.48 -10.25 -8.11
CA TRP A 18 5.69 -9.94 -8.84
C TRP A 18 6.81 -9.48 -7.90
N LEU A 19 6.53 -8.47 -7.07
CA LEU A 19 7.49 -7.87 -6.13
C LEU A 19 7.83 -8.81 -4.97
N LYS A 20 6.87 -9.64 -4.52
CA LYS A 20 7.00 -10.54 -3.35
C LYS A 20 7.53 -9.80 -2.11
N PRO A 21 6.82 -8.75 -1.65
CA PRO A 21 7.26 -7.98 -0.49
C PRO A 21 7.20 -8.82 0.79
N ASP A 22 8.06 -8.48 1.75
CA ASP A 22 8.07 -9.07 3.10
C ASP A 22 7.02 -8.40 4.02
N LEU A 23 6.58 -7.20 3.65
CA LEU A 23 5.48 -6.48 4.30
C LEU A 23 4.66 -5.69 3.28
N MET A 24 3.35 -5.75 3.45
CA MET A 24 2.41 -4.89 2.74
C MET A 24 1.78 -3.90 3.71
N ILE A 25 1.66 -2.65 3.28
CA ILE A 25 0.98 -1.57 4.01
C ILE A 25 -0.19 -1.11 3.13
N GLU A 26 -1.37 -1.01 3.70
CA GLU A 26 -2.56 -0.50 3.03
C GLU A 26 -3.02 0.78 3.74
N SER A 27 -3.12 1.88 2.99
CA SER A 27 -3.70 3.13 3.47
C SER A 27 -5.13 3.24 2.97
N GLY A 28 -6.10 2.89 3.82
CA GLY A 28 -7.54 3.02 3.51
C GLY A 28 -8.28 1.71 3.23
N ALA A 29 -8.31 0.76 4.18
CA ALA A 29 -8.98 -0.53 3.95
C ALA A 29 -10.50 -0.47 3.70
N PHE A 30 -11.21 0.52 4.26
CA PHE A 30 -12.68 0.65 4.22
C PHE A 30 -13.43 -0.68 4.50
N LYS A 31 -14.03 -1.31 3.47
CA LYS A 31 -14.74 -2.60 3.57
C LYS A 31 -13.84 -3.83 3.40
N GLY A 32 -12.53 -3.64 3.25
CA GLY A 32 -11.51 -4.68 3.22
C GLY A 32 -11.30 -5.36 1.88
N HIS A 33 -11.78 -4.79 0.77
CA HIS A 33 -11.66 -5.45 -0.55
C HIS A 33 -10.21 -5.55 -1.02
N SER A 34 -9.43 -4.47 -0.95
CA SER A 34 -8.00 -4.51 -1.27
C SER A 34 -7.19 -5.33 -0.27
N THR A 35 -7.53 -5.30 1.02
CA THR A 35 -6.99 -6.23 2.02
C THR A 35 -7.22 -7.69 1.59
N TRP A 36 -8.44 -8.02 1.13
CA TRP A 36 -8.78 -9.35 0.65
C TRP A 36 -7.96 -9.74 -0.58
N VAL A 37 -7.82 -8.84 -1.57
CA VAL A 37 -6.99 -9.06 -2.76
C VAL A 37 -5.52 -9.32 -2.39
N LEU A 38 -4.94 -8.51 -1.50
CA LEU A 38 -3.56 -8.69 -1.03
C LEU A 38 -3.39 -10.03 -0.31
N ARG A 39 -4.39 -10.45 0.48
CA ARG A 39 -4.37 -11.76 1.14
C ARG A 39 -4.51 -12.92 0.16
N GLN A 40 -5.26 -12.77 -0.93
CA GLN A 40 -5.29 -13.76 -2.01
C GLN A 40 -3.95 -13.83 -2.76
N ALA A 41 -3.26 -12.70 -2.92
CA ALA A 41 -1.95 -12.66 -3.57
C ALA A 41 -0.86 -13.28 -2.69
N MET A 42 -0.81 -12.90 -1.42
CA MET A 42 0.27 -13.27 -0.50
C MET A 42 -0.33 -13.70 0.85
N PRO A 43 -0.76 -14.98 0.98
CA PRO A 43 -1.53 -15.48 2.13
C PRO A 43 -0.84 -15.35 3.48
N GLU A 44 0.49 -15.45 3.52
CA GLU A 44 1.28 -15.47 4.76
C GLU A 44 1.96 -14.13 5.08
N THR A 45 2.03 -13.22 4.10
CA THR A 45 2.73 -11.95 4.27
C THR A 45 1.93 -11.01 5.19
N TRP A 46 2.64 -10.24 6.01
CA TRP A 46 2.01 -9.28 6.91
C TRP A 46 1.34 -8.13 6.15
N ILE A 47 0.15 -7.73 6.62
CA ILE A 47 -0.56 -6.55 6.11
C ILE A 47 -0.78 -5.59 7.28
N ILE A 48 -0.29 -4.34 7.15
CA ILE A 48 -0.63 -3.25 8.06
C ILE A 48 -1.68 -2.37 7.38
N SER A 49 -2.90 -2.37 7.90
CA SER A 49 -3.96 -1.47 7.42
C SER A 49 -4.00 -0.19 8.26
N LEU A 50 -3.66 0.93 7.64
CA LEU A 50 -3.86 2.27 8.19
C LEU A 50 -5.27 2.75 7.86
N SER A 51 -6.00 3.18 8.88
CA SER A 51 -7.31 3.83 8.71
C SER A 51 -7.17 5.36 8.79
N PRO A 52 -8.16 6.13 8.33
CA PRO A 52 -8.15 7.59 8.48
C PRO A 52 -8.05 8.08 9.93
N ARG A 53 -8.42 7.23 10.91
CA ARG A 53 -8.30 7.51 12.35
C ARG A 53 -6.91 7.19 12.91
N HIS A 54 -6.01 6.65 12.10
CA HIS A 54 -4.65 6.30 12.53
C HIS A 54 -3.83 7.57 12.78
N PRO A 55 -2.94 7.60 13.81
CA PRO A 55 -2.16 8.78 14.18
C PRO A 55 -1.43 9.40 12.98
N GLU A 56 -1.31 10.73 12.98
CA GLU A 56 -0.67 11.47 11.89
C GLU A 56 0.81 11.10 11.72
N ASN A 57 1.46 10.68 12.82
CA ASN A 57 2.85 10.25 12.87
C ASN A 57 2.93 8.77 13.30
N VAL A 58 3.50 7.95 12.43
CA VAL A 58 3.83 6.55 12.71
C VAL A 58 5.35 6.47 12.83
N ASP A 59 5.84 5.90 13.93
CA ASP A 59 7.25 5.55 14.06
C ASP A 59 7.54 4.29 13.24
N TRP A 60 7.81 4.50 11.95
CA TRP A 60 8.12 3.43 11.01
C TRP A 60 9.37 2.63 11.41
N GLY A 61 10.36 3.27 12.03
CA GLY A 61 11.57 2.57 12.50
C GLY A 61 11.23 1.49 13.52
N SER A 62 10.46 1.84 14.55
CA SER A 62 10.00 0.86 15.55
C SER A 62 9.09 -0.21 14.97
N VAL A 63 8.20 0.16 14.03
CA VAL A 63 7.26 -0.79 13.41
C VAL A 63 7.99 -1.81 12.54
N LEU A 64 8.94 -1.37 11.72
CA LEU A 64 9.70 -2.23 10.82
C LEU A 64 10.68 -3.12 11.59
N MET A 65 11.36 -2.57 12.60
CA MET A 65 12.28 -3.33 13.46
C MET A 65 11.57 -4.48 14.19
N LYS A 66 10.36 -4.24 14.73
CA LYS A 66 9.54 -5.29 15.38
C LYS A 66 9.17 -6.44 14.43
N ARG A 67 9.21 -6.19 13.13
CA ARG A 67 8.89 -7.16 12.07
C ARG A 67 10.13 -7.73 11.38
N GLY A 68 11.32 -7.33 11.82
CA GLY A 68 12.60 -7.78 11.25
C GLY A 68 12.91 -7.20 9.87
N ILE A 69 12.28 -6.08 9.49
CA ILE A 69 12.47 -5.45 8.18
C ILE A 69 13.53 -4.35 8.29
N SER A 70 14.66 -4.55 7.61
CA SER A 70 15.73 -3.57 7.49
C SER A 70 15.82 -2.95 6.09
N ASP A 71 15.21 -3.57 5.08
CA ASP A 71 15.21 -3.10 3.70
C ASP A 71 13.82 -2.61 3.28
N LEU A 72 13.71 -1.30 2.99
CA LEU A 72 12.46 -0.66 2.59
C LEU A 72 12.03 -1.05 1.17
N SER A 73 12.94 -1.54 0.32
CA SER A 73 12.58 -2.08 -1.00
C SER A 73 11.77 -3.38 -0.88
N GLN A 74 11.74 -4.02 0.29
CA GLN A 74 10.90 -5.20 0.52
C GLN A 74 9.50 -4.83 1.02
N VAL A 75 9.15 -3.54 1.08
CA VAL A 75 7.85 -3.07 1.55
C VAL A 75 7.01 -2.54 0.40
N LEU A 76 5.81 -3.08 0.24
CA LEU A 76 4.80 -2.58 -0.70
C LEU A 76 3.79 -1.70 0.04
N VAL A 77 3.57 -0.48 -0.43
CA VAL A 77 2.54 0.43 0.10
C VAL A 77 1.45 0.64 -0.94
N PHE A 78 0.22 0.28 -0.59
CA PHE A 78 -0.96 0.50 -1.41
C PHE A 78 -1.83 1.62 -0.81
N PHE A 79 -2.19 2.61 -1.63
CA PHE A 79 -3.08 3.70 -1.23
C PHE A 79 -4.46 3.51 -1.87
N ASP A 80 -5.45 3.33 -1.01
CA ASP A 80 -6.87 3.34 -1.36
C ASP A 80 -7.62 4.53 -0.71
N ASP A 81 -6.85 5.52 -0.23
CA ASP A 81 -7.42 6.65 0.48
C ASP A 81 -7.88 7.73 -0.51
N HIS A 82 -9.15 7.67 -0.89
CA HIS A 82 -9.80 8.66 -1.76
C HIS A 82 -9.83 10.10 -1.19
N GLN A 83 -9.40 10.35 0.05
CA GLN A 83 -9.47 11.68 0.68
C GLN A 83 -8.09 12.31 0.89
N ASN A 84 -7.06 11.52 1.22
CA ASN A 84 -5.74 12.05 1.64
C ASN A 84 -4.55 11.46 0.88
N GLU A 85 -4.76 10.88 -0.30
CA GLU A 85 -3.73 10.18 -1.08
C GLU A 85 -2.43 10.99 -1.23
N LEU A 86 -2.50 12.26 -1.63
CA LEU A 86 -1.30 13.10 -1.78
C LEU A 86 -0.54 13.35 -0.48
N LYS A 87 -1.26 13.55 0.65
CA LYS A 87 -0.62 13.73 1.97
C LYS A 87 0.08 12.45 2.39
N ARG A 88 -0.60 11.30 2.23
CA ARG A 88 -0.09 9.98 2.59
C ARG A 88 1.07 9.54 1.70
N LEU A 89 1.01 9.86 0.41
CA LEU A 89 2.10 9.65 -0.54
C LEU A 89 3.35 10.43 -0.13
N LYS A 90 3.21 11.72 0.20
CA LYS A 90 4.33 12.53 0.70
C LYS A 90 4.93 11.95 1.98
N GLN A 91 4.09 11.53 2.92
CA GLN A 91 4.56 10.87 4.15
C GLN A 91 5.33 9.58 3.86
N ALA A 92 4.87 8.76 2.91
CA ALA A 92 5.54 7.53 2.54
C ALA A 92 6.89 7.77 1.85
N LEU A 93 6.96 8.76 0.95
CA LEU A 93 8.20 9.18 0.31
C LEU A 93 9.21 9.72 1.33
N THR A 94 8.77 10.58 2.27
CA THR A 94 9.62 11.06 3.37
C THR A 94 10.10 9.94 4.28
N ALA A 95 9.30 8.88 4.46
CA ALA A 95 9.69 7.68 5.20
C ALA A 95 10.64 6.74 4.42
N GLY A 96 10.90 7.01 3.14
CA GLY A 96 11.83 6.25 2.31
C GLY A 96 11.23 5.02 1.63
N PHE A 97 9.90 4.87 1.62
CA PHE A 97 9.25 3.76 0.90
C PHE A 97 9.34 3.96 -0.62
N GLN A 98 9.62 2.87 -1.35
CA GLN A 98 9.91 2.91 -2.78
C GLN A 98 8.79 2.29 -3.63
N HIS A 99 8.22 1.16 -3.19
CA HIS A 99 7.15 0.49 -3.93
C HIS A 99 5.79 1.01 -3.50
N LEU A 100 5.28 1.99 -4.25
CA LEU A 100 4.05 2.70 -3.97
C LEU A 100 3.04 2.42 -5.09
N ILE A 101 1.87 1.89 -4.75
CA ILE A 101 0.75 1.69 -5.69
C ILE A 101 -0.40 2.62 -5.27
N LEU A 102 -0.83 3.46 -6.19
CA LEU A 102 -1.89 4.45 -6.02
C LEU A 102 -3.15 3.99 -6.74
N ARG A 103 -4.32 4.06 -6.10
CA ARG A 103 -5.59 3.85 -6.78
C ARG A 103 -6.08 5.19 -7.34
N ILE A 104 -5.76 5.46 -8.60
CA ILE A 104 -6.26 6.64 -9.29
C ILE A 104 -7.62 6.33 -9.92
N THR A 105 -8.68 7.00 -9.46
CA THR A 105 -10.06 6.84 -9.98
C THR A 105 -10.36 7.65 -11.25
N THR A 106 -9.41 8.45 -11.73
CA THR A 106 -9.50 9.23 -12.98
C THR A 106 -8.46 8.74 -13.97
N ILE A 107 -8.88 8.48 -15.21
CA ILE A 107 -8.02 8.12 -16.35
C ILE A 107 -6.98 9.22 -16.55
N LEU A 108 -5.83 9.06 -15.91
CA LEU A 108 -4.53 9.60 -16.30
C LEU A 108 -3.53 8.55 -15.82
N ASP A 109 -3.08 7.74 -16.76
CA ASP A 109 -1.97 6.80 -16.59
C ASP A 109 -0.77 7.58 -16.05
N LEU A 110 -0.49 7.42 -14.76
CA LEU A 110 0.76 7.83 -14.13
C LEU A 110 1.36 6.58 -13.49
N GLU A 111 2.02 5.78 -14.34
CA GLU A 111 3.08 4.89 -13.88
C GLU A 111 4.20 5.76 -13.30
N ILE A 112 4.12 6.05 -12.00
CA ILE A 112 5.28 6.53 -11.27
C ILE A 112 6.06 5.30 -10.81
N ILE A 113 6.83 4.75 -11.75
CA ILE A 113 8.02 3.96 -11.41
C ILE A 113 9.12 5.00 -11.22
N ILE A 114 9.42 5.37 -9.97
CA ILE A 114 10.57 6.24 -9.69
C ILE A 114 11.83 5.39 -9.90
N PRO A 115 12.82 5.87 -10.70
CA PRO A 115 14.08 5.15 -10.95
C PRO A 115 14.94 5.00 -9.69
#